data_AF-A0A2B5XCH8-F1
#
_entry.id   AF-A0A2B5XCH8-F1
#
_cell.length_a   1.000
_cell.length_b   1.000
_cell.length_c   1.000
_cell.angle_alpha   90.00
_cell.angle_beta   90.00
_cell.angle_gamma   90.00
#
_symmetry.space_group_name_H-M   'P 1'
#
loop_
_entity.id
_entity.type
_entity.pdbx_description
1 polymer ?
#
loop_
_entity_poly.entity_id
_entity_poly.type
_entity_poly.pdbx_seq_one_letter_code
_entity_poly.pdbx_strand_id
1 'polypeptide(L)' 'MQRVEKLERKGNDVSKKENVELEKEVLPMISDTDKIVMKYGKPHKAVMIGRREFYEEIEWEQIPEPRYSLLKKETLSK' A
#
# COMPACT_ATOMS: atom_id res chain seq x y z
N MET A 1 -51.31 40.52 3.58
CA MET A 1 -51.91 39.89 2.38
C MET A 1 -50.95 38.83 1.88
N GLN A 2 -51.46 37.63 1.60
CA GLN A 2 -50.74 36.46 1.05
C GLN A 2 -50.13 36.76 -0.33
N ARG A 3 -49.09 36.00 -0.71
CA ARG A 3 -49.10 35.10 -1.88
C ARG A 3 -47.87 34.18 -1.87
N VAL A 4 -48.17 32.89 -1.87
CA VAL A 4 -47.25 31.79 -2.14
C VAL A 4 -47.00 31.73 -3.64
N GLU A 5 -45.78 31.41 -4.06
CA GLU A 5 -45.55 30.86 -5.40
C GLU A 5 -44.50 29.74 -5.30
N LYS A 6 -45.00 28.50 -5.40
CA LYS A 6 -44.22 27.32 -5.75
C LYS A 6 -44.17 27.27 -7.27
N LEU A 7 -43.00 27.02 -7.87
CA LEU A 7 -42.88 26.21 -9.09
C LEU A 7 -41.38 25.91 -9.34
N GLU A 8 -40.92 24.67 -9.13
CA GLU A 8 -40.60 23.65 -10.16
C GLU A 8 -39.30 23.95 -10.94
N ARG A 9 -38.47 23.01 -11.40
CA ARG A 9 -38.41 21.55 -11.45
C ARG A 9 -36.97 21.20 -11.88
N LYS A 10 -36.47 20.05 -11.41
CA LYS A 10 -35.55 19.10 -12.06
C LYS A 10 -34.26 19.60 -12.75
N GLY A 11 -33.15 19.07 -12.24
CA GLY A 11 -32.00 18.68 -13.03
C GLY A 11 -31.31 17.49 -12.37
N ASN A 12 -31.58 16.28 -12.87
CA ASN A 12 -30.66 15.16 -12.73
C ASN A 12 -29.30 15.64 -13.24
N ASP A 13 -28.19 15.31 -12.57
CA ASP A 13 -27.19 14.44 -13.20
C ASP A 13 -26.06 14.09 -12.23
N VAL A 14 -25.82 12.78 -12.16
CA VAL A 14 -24.54 12.15 -11.84
C VAL A 14 -23.91 12.59 -10.51
N SER A 15 -24.29 11.85 -9.47
CA SER A 15 -23.33 11.47 -8.44
C SER A 15 -22.17 10.80 -9.17
N LYS A 16 -21.16 11.59 -9.54
CA LYS A 16 -19.85 11.07 -9.91
C LYS A 16 -19.44 10.27 -8.70
N LYS A 17 -19.57 8.95 -8.81
CA LYS A 17 -18.72 8.02 -8.08
C LYS A 17 -17.32 8.44 -8.48
N GLU A 18 -16.77 9.35 -7.70
CA GLU A 18 -15.36 9.64 -7.66
C GLU A 18 -14.76 8.29 -7.28
N ASN A 19 -14.41 7.54 -8.33
CA ASN A 19 -13.50 6.42 -8.19
C ASN A 19 -12.23 7.13 -7.73
N VAL A 20 -12.09 7.25 -6.41
CA VAL A 20 -10.82 7.49 -5.76
C VAL A 20 -10.06 6.23 -6.10
N GLU A 21 -9.48 6.23 -7.29
CA GLU A 21 -8.41 5.36 -7.69
C GLU A 21 -7.34 5.71 -6.68
N LEU A 22 -7.37 4.96 -5.58
CA LEU A 22 -6.52 5.14 -4.41
C LEU A 22 -5.13 5.02 -4.99
N GLU A 23 -4.51 6.19 -5.24
CA GLU A 23 -3.17 6.30 -5.78
C GLU A 23 -2.37 5.36 -4.91
N LYS A 24 -1.98 4.21 -5.48
CA LYS A 24 -1.28 3.19 -4.72
C LYS A 24 -0.04 3.92 -4.22
N GLU A 25 -0.03 4.29 -2.94
CA GLU A 25 1.12 4.97 -2.35
C GLU A 25 2.29 4.04 -2.63
N VAL A 26 3.14 4.44 -3.57
CA VAL A 26 4.22 3.60 -4.03
C VAL A 26 5.20 3.61 -2.89
N LEU A 27 5.10 2.60 -2.02
CA LEU A 27 6.01 2.45 -0.90
C LEU A 27 7.43 2.39 -1.48
N PRO A 28 8.38 3.11 -0.86
CA PRO A 28 9.71 3.21 -1.41
C PRO A 28 10.35 1.82 -1.53
N MET A 29 11.08 1.63 -2.63
CA MET A 29 11.88 0.43 -2.85
C MET A 29 12.95 0.31 -1.74
N ILE A 30 13.22 -0.91 -1.30
CA ILE A 30 14.14 -1.18 -0.18
C ILE A 30 15.58 -1.09 -0.67
N SER A 31 16.47 -0.58 0.18
CA SER A 31 17.88 -0.44 -0.17
C SER A 31 18.59 -1.79 -0.17
N ASP A 32 19.65 -1.92 -0.97
CA ASP A 32 20.48 -3.12 -0.97
C ASP A 32 21.17 -3.37 0.38
N THR A 33 21.36 -2.32 1.18
CA THR A 33 21.97 -2.41 2.52
C THR A 33 20.97 -2.86 3.60
N ASP A 34 19.68 -2.75 3.34
CA ASP A 34 18.64 -3.13 4.29
C ASP A 34 18.66 -4.65 4.48
N LYS A 35 18.63 -5.13 5.73
CA LYS A 35 18.52 -6.57 6.00
C LYS A 35 17.06 -7.00 5.85
N ILE A 36 16.82 -7.98 4.99
CA ILE A 36 15.50 -8.58 4.75
C ILE A 36 15.53 -10.01 5.29
N VAL A 37 14.48 -10.40 6.00
CA VAL A 37 14.31 -11.76 6.53
C VAL A 37 12.93 -12.29 6.19
N MET A 38 12.80 -13.60 6.05
CA MET A 38 11.49 -14.24 5.88
C MET A 38 10.87 -14.58 7.23
N LYS A 39 9.66 -14.06 7.49
CA LYS A 39 8.86 -14.42 8.66
C LYS A 39 7.44 -14.76 8.23
N TYR A 40 6.91 -15.87 8.70
CA TYR A 40 5.55 -16.33 8.37
C TYR A 40 5.26 -16.42 6.85
N GLY A 41 6.28 -16.75 6.04
CA GLY A 41 6.16 -16.81 4.58
C GLY A 41 6.17 -15.45 3.88
N LYS A 42 6.35 -14.34 4.60
CA LYS A 42 6.39 -12.98 4.07
C LYS A 42 7.73 -12.29 4.34
N PRO A 43 8.19 -11.43 3.42
CA PRO A 43 9.43 -10.69 3.64
C PRO A 43 9.23 -9.60 4.69
N HIS A 44 10.21 -9.43 5.57
CA HIS A 44 10.24 -8.40 6.59
C HIS A 44 11.57 -7.66 6.56
N LYS A 45 11.54 -6.33 6.57
CA LYS A 45 12.72 -5.47 6.72
C LYS A 45 13.10 -5.36 8.18
N ALA A 46 14.38 -5.51 8.49
CA ALA A 46 14.93 -5.19 9.79
C ALA A 46 15.07 -3.67 9.95
N VAL A 47 14.44 -3.12 10.99
CA VAL A 47 14.47 -1.69 11.31
C VAL A 47 15.02 -1.51 12.72
N MET A 48 16.04 -0.67 12.87
CA MET A 48 16.58 -0.33 14.18
C MET A 48 15.80 0.84 14.78
N ILE A 49 15.07 0.61 15.86
CA ILE A 49 14.38 1.66 16.62
C ILE A 49 15.05 1.75 18.00
N GLY A 50 15.80 2.83 18.21
CA GLY A 50 16.65 2.99 19.40
C GLY A 50 17.77 1.94 19.43
N ARG A 51 17.76 1.06 20.44
CA ARG A 51 18.74 -0.04 20.61
C ARG A 51 18.17 -1.42 20.27
N ARG A 52 16.97 -1.50 19.69
CA ARG A 52 16.30 -2.76 19.39
C ARG A 52 16.06 -2.90 17.89
N GLU A 53 16.25 -4.11 17.38
CA GLU A 53 15.92 -4.50 16.00
C GLU A 53 14.45 -4.96 15.98
N PHE A 54 13.67 -4.33 15.11
CA PHE A 54 12.29 -4.67 14.80
C PHE A 54 12.19 -5.18 13.37
N TYR A 55 11.05 -5.79 13.06
CA TYR A 55 10.81 -6.41 11.76
C TYR A 55 9.47 -5.91 11.24
N GLU A 56 9.54 -5.13 10.17
CA GLU A 56 8.38 -4.55 9.51
C GLU A 56 8.08 -5.37 8.26
N GLU A 57 6.82 -5.79 8.10
CA GLU A 57 6.37 -6.49 6.89
C GLU A 57 6.50 -5.56 5.68
N ILE A 58 7.03 -6.08 4.59
CA ILE A 58 7.25 -5.37 3.34
C ILE A 58 6.60 -6.14 2.21
N GLU A 59 6.21 -5.44 1.15
CA GLU A 59 5.67 -6.08 -0.04
C GLU A 59 6.79 -6.57 -0.97
N TRP A 60 6.49 -7.59 -1.78
CA TRP A 60 7.46 -8.17 -2.70
C TRP A 60 7.90 -7.19 -3.79
N GLU A 61 7.00 -6.30 -4.20
CA GLU A 61 7.22 -5.25 -5.18
C GLU A 61 8.24 -4.20 -4.71
N GLN A 62 8.45 -4.09 -3.39
CA GLN A 62 9.47 -3.21 -2.84
C GLN A 62 10.88 -3.81 -2.93
N ILE A 63 11.01 -5.13 -3.12
CA ILE A 63 12.29 -5.84 -3.12
C ILE A 63 12.90 -5.84 -4.53
N PRO A 64 14.14 -5.34 -4.71
CA PRO A 64 14.78 -5.38 -6.01
C PRO A 64 15.04 -6.84 -6.47
N GLU A 65 14.87 -7.09 -7.77
CA GLU A 65 14.94 -8.42 -8.42
C GLU A 65 16.14 -9.30 -8.02
N PRO A 66 17.38 -8.79 -7.91
CA PRO A 66 18.52 -9.61 -7.48
C PRO A 66 18.29 -10.23 -6.10
N ARG A 67 17.64 -9.50 -5.20
CA ARG A 67 17.36 -9.94 -3.83
C ARG A 67 16.11 -10.80 -3.77
N TYR A 68 15.08 -10.47 -4.56
CA TYR A 68 13.87 -11.26 -4.70
C TYR A 68 14.19 -12.72 -5.06
N SER A 69 15.03 -12.91 -6.07
CA SER A 69 15.45 -14.23 -6.54
C SER A 69 16.18 -15.05 -5.47
N LEU A 70 16.98 -14.41 -4.62
CA LEU A 70 17.68 -15.07 -3.52
C LEU A 70 16.71 -15.48 -2.41
N LEU A 71 15.82 -14.56 -2.02
CA LEU A 71 14.82 -14.81 -0.97
C LEU A 71 13.86 -15.93 -1.37
N LYS A 72 13.43 -15.99 -2.64
CA LYS A 72 12.59 -17.11 -3.13
C LYS A 72 13.29 -18.46 -3.07
N LYS A 73 14.58 -18.53 -3.36
CA LYS A 73 15.33 -19.79 -3.26
C LYS A 73 15.41 -20.27 -1.81
N GLU A 74 15.55 -19.34 -0.88
CA GLU A 74 15.57 -19.63 0.56
C GLU A 74 14.22 -20.15 1.07
N THR A 75 13.10 -19.61 0.57
CA THR A 75 11.75 -20.06 0.98
C THR A 75 11.36 -21.42 0.40
N LEU A 76 11.82 -21.77 -0.79
CA LEU A 76 11.57 -23.08 -1.41
C LEU A 76 12.42 -24.23 -0.86
N SER A 77 13.49 -23.93 -0.10
CA SER A 77 14.41 -24.94 0.43
C SER A 77 14.07 -25.42 1.85
N LYS A 78 12.98 -24.95 2.46
CA LYS A 78 12.50 -25.34 3.80
C LYS A 78 11.23 -26.17 3.71
#